data_AF-A0A7C9A1G1-F1
#
_entry.id   AF-A0A7C9A1G1-F1
#
_cell.length_a   1.000
_cell.length_b   1.000
_cell.length_c   1.000
_cell.angle_alpha   90.00
_cell.angle_beta   90.00
_cell.angle_gamma   90.00
#
_symmetry.space_group_name_H-M   'P 1'
#
loop_
_entity.id
_entity.type
_entity.pdbx_description
1 polymer ?
#
loop_
_entity_poly.entity_id
_entity_poly.type
_entity_poly.pdbx_seq_one_letter_code
_entity_poly.pdbx_strand_id
1 'polypeptide(L)'
;KHFDEIKEDGKRVVGNCKYCNVIYKADPNKNGTKNLNKHFPRCSQNPENQSKQTQTQLIFEKDENNEGEARLKSWVLNPLEARASIGKMIIMDELPFRFVENAGFRQMMSIC
;
A
#
# COMPACT_ATOMS: atom_id res chain seq x y z
N LYS A 1 -15.65 -15.31 -4.75
CA LYS A 1 -16.85 -14.54 -4.31
C LYS A 1 -16.39 -13.34 -3.45
N HIS A 2 -15.83 -12.29 -4.06
CA HIS A 2 -15.18 -11.15 -3.35
C HIS A 2 -16.04 -9.88 -3.27
N PHE A 3 -17.16 -9.86 -3.99
CA PHE A 3 -18.12 -8.78 -3.99
C PHE A 3 -19.51 -9.34 -3.69
N ASP A 4 -20.30 -8.58 -2.95
CA ASP A 4 -21.73 -8.83 -2.77
C ASP A 4 -22.51 -8.04 -3.81
N GLU A 5 -23.41 -8.71 -4.51
CA GLU A 5 -24.26 -8.09 -5.54
C GLU A 5 -25.53 -7.55 -4.90
N ILE A 6 -25.86 -6.29 -5.20
CA ILE A 6 -27.15 -5.71 -4.83
C ILE A 6 -27.96 -5.56 -6.12
N LYS A 7 -29.20 -6.06 -6.06
CA LYS A 7 -30.12 -6.07 -7.19
C LYS A 7 -31.28 -5.12 -6.93
N GLU A 8 -31.64 -4.36 -7.96
CA GLU A 8 -32.90 -3.63 -8.03
C GLU A 8 -33.71 -4.26 -9.18
N ASP A 9 -34.99 -4.52 -8.97
CA ASP A 9 -35.87 -5.19 -9.95
C ASP A 9 -35.30 -6.49 -10.53
N GLY A 10 -34.61 -7.27 -9.69
CA GLY A 10 -33.99 -8.55 -10.08
C GLY A 10 -32.71 -8.42 -10.92
N LYS A 11 -32.29 -7.20 -11.27
CA LYS A 11 -31.05 -6.93 -12.03
C LYS A 11 -29.96 -6.41 -11.11
N ARG A 12 -28.72 -6.89 -11.30
CA ARG A 12 -27.57 -6.35 -10.55
C ARG A 12 -27.37 -4.89 -10.91
N VAL A 13 -27.34 -4.02 -9.90
CA VAL A 13 -27.09 -2.58 -10.10
C VAL A 13 -25.74 -2.18 -9.53
N VAL A 14 -25.32 -2.78 -8.41
CA VAL A 14 -24.04 -2.50 -7.76
C VAL A 14 -23.37 -3.77 -7.25
N GLY A 15 -22.05 -3.69 -7.04
CA GLY A 15 -21.27 -4.66 -6.28
C GLY A 15 -20.53 -3.99 -5.13
N ASN A 16 -20.71 -4.51 -3.93
CA ASN A 16 -20.03 -4.08 -2.71
C ASN A 16 -18.77 -4.93 -2.47
N CYS A 17 -17.62 -4.31 -2.25
CA CYS A 17 -16.40 -5.05 -1.90
C CYS A 17 -16.46 -5.57 -0.46
N LYS A 18 -16.28 -6.88 -0.25
CA LYS A 18 -16.29 -7.49 1.10
C LYS A 18 -15.17 -7.04 2.02
N TYR A 19 -14.11 -6.47 1.46
CA TYR A 19 -12.90 -6.12 2.19
C TYR A 19 -12.92 -4.66 2.64
N CYS A 20 -13.26 -3.73 1.73
CA CYS A 20 -13.24 -2.30 2.02
C CYS A 20 -14.65 -1.67 2.11
N ASN A 21 -15.70 -2.45 1.89
CA ASN A 21 -17.10 -2.01 1.87
C ASN A 21 -17.42 -0.85 0.90
N VAL A 22 -16.57 -0.66 -0.12
CA VAL A 22 -16.82 0.33 -1.17
C VAL A 22 -17.80 -0.24 -2.20
N ILE A 23 -18.82 0.54 -2.51
CA ILE A 23 -19.88 0.20 -3.47
C ILE A 23 -19.50 0.69 -4.87
N TYR A 24 -19.56 -0.21 -5.85
CA TYR A 24 -19.29 0.08 -7.26
C TYR A 24 -20.53 -0.14 -8.11
N LYS A 25 -20.84 0.79 -9.02
CA LYS A 25 -21.88 0.57 -10.03
C LYS A 25 -21.49 -0.59 -10.94
N ALA A 26 -22.37 -1.57 -11.10
CA ALA A 26 -22.12 -2.85 -11.77
C ALA A 26 -23.28 -3.30 -12.68
N ASP A 27 -24.10 -2.35 -13.12
CA ASP A 27 -25.21 -2.56 -14.06
C ASP A 27 -24.73 -3.24 -15.37
N PRO A 28 -25.29 -4.40 -15.76
CA PRO A 28 -24.88 -5.14 -16.95
C PRO A 28 -24.97 -4.35 -18.26
N ASN A 29 -25.95 -3.45 -18.39
CA ASN A 29 -26.22 -2.71 -19.62
C ASN A 29 -25.49 -1.36 -19.64
N LYS A 30 -25.32 -0.72 -18.49
CA LYS A 30 -24.76 0.64 -18.40
C LYS A 30 -23.29 0.68 -17.99
N ASN A 31 -22.89 -0.11 -17.00
CA ASN A 31 -21.61 0.08 -16.30
C ASN A 31 -20.65 -1.12 -16.42
N GLY A 32 -21.17 -2.32 -16.71
CA GLY A 32 -20.39 -3.56 -16.74
C GLY A 32 -19.71 -3.86 -15.41
N THR A 33 -18.65 -4.68 -15.42
CA THR A 33 -17.89 -5.07 -14.20
C THR A 33 -16.45 -4.58 -14.17
N LYS A 34 -16.08 -3.71 -15.12
CA LYS A 34 -14.68 -3.28 -15.33
C LYS A 34 -14.07 -2.58 -14.12
N ASN A 35 -14.85 -1.80 -13.38
CA ASN A 35 -14.41 -1.12 -12.17
C ASN A 35 -14.14 -2.12 -11.02
N LEU A 36 -14.99 -3.13 -10.81
CA LEU A 36 -14.78 -4.19 -9.81
C LEU A 36 -13.48 -4.96 -10.11
N ASN A 37 -13.27 -5.32 -11.37
CA ASN A 37 -12.06 -6.01 -11.83
C ASN A 37 -10.79 -5.17 -11.62
N LYS A 38 -10.86 -3.85 -11.81
CA LYS A 38 -9.73 -2.94 -11.53
C LYS A 38 -9.49 -2.76 -10.03
N HIS A 39 -10.55 -2.75 -9.23
CA HIS A 39 -10.47 -2.56 -7.79
C HIS A 39 -9.88 -3.78 -7.09
N PHE A 40 -10.30 -5.00 -7.44
CA PHE A 40 -9.93 -6.24 -6.76
C PHE A 40 -8.43 -6.40 -6.47
N PRO A 41 -7.50 -6.27 -7.44
CA PRO A 41 -6.07 -6.44 -7.20
C PRO A 41 -5.41 -5.27 -6.44
N ARG A 42 -6.13 -4.17 -6.21
CA ARG A 42 -5.61 -2.95 -5.58
C ARG A 42 -6.25 -2.64 -4.23
N CYS A 43 -7.30 -3.36 -3.86
CA CYS A 43 -7.97 -3.17 -2.58
C CYS A 43 -6.98 -3.38 -1.44
N SER A 44 -6.66 -2.31 -0.70
CA SER A 44 -5.71 -2.34 0.43
C SER A 44 -6.21 -3.15 1.62
N GLN A 45 -7.53 -3.31 1.73
CA GLN A 45 -8.16 -4.12 2.78
C GLN A 45 -8.28 -5.60 2.38
N ASN A 46 -7.93 -5.97 1.15
CA ASN A 46 -7.88 -7.38 0.76
C ASN A 46 -6.60 -8.01 1.31
N PRO A 47 -6.67 -9.04 2.18
CA PRO A 47 -5.50 -9.70 2.75
C PRO A 47 -4.51 -10.21 1.70
N GLU A 48 -5.00 -10.65 0.53
CA GLU A 48 -4.16 -11.13 -0.58
C GLU A 48 -3.31 -10.01 -1.24
N ASN A 49 -3.71 -8.75 -1.04
CA ASN A 49 -3.02 -7.60 -1.57
C ASN A 49 -2.12 -6.92 -0.53
N GLN A 50 -2.35 -7.13 0.77
CA GLN A 50 -1.55 -6.50 1.83
C GLN A 50 -0.07 -6.89 1.73
N SER A 51 0.24 -8.14 1.43
CA SER A 51 1.63 -8.63 1.22
C SER A 51 2.27 -8.15 -0.10
N LYS A 52 1.47 -7.70 -1.07
CA LYS A 52 1.95 -7.21 -2.38
C LYS A 52 2.17 -5.71 -2.42
N GLN A 53 1.63 -4.96 -1.45
CA GLN A 53 1.79 -3.51 -1.34
C GLN A 53 3.11 -3.10 -0.67
N THR A 54 3.79 -4.06 -0.05
CA THR A 54 5.07 -3.88 0.59
C THR A 54 6.18 -4.20 -0.41
N GLN A 55 6.79 -3.17 -0.98
CA GLN A 55 8.05 -3.35 -1.71
C GLN A 55 9.11 -3.79 -0.70
N THR A 56 9.52 -5.06 -0.76
CA THR A 56 10.61 -5.58 0.05
C THR A 56 11.94 -5.17 -0.61
N GLN A 57 12.71 -4.32 0.06
CA GLN A 57 14.11 -4.09 -0.27
C GLN A 57 14.91 -5.22 0.40
N LEU A 58 15.75 -5.93 -0.36
CA LEU A 58 16.66 -6.92 0.20
C LEU A 58 17.90 -6.17 0.70
N ILE A 59 18.17 -6.26 2.00
CA ILE A 59 19.34 -5.63 2.61
C ILE A 59 20.28 -6.73 3.10
N PHE A 60 21.56 -6.59 2.80
CA PHE A 60 22.63 -7.43 3.33
C PHE A 60 23.17 -6.79 4.61
N GLU A 61 22.93 -7.40 5.76
CA GLU A 61 23.63 -7.03 6.99
C GLU A 61 24.93 -7.83 7.08
N LYS A 62 26.04 -7.15 7.37
CA LYS A 62 27.32 -7.78 7.65
C LYS A 62 27.34 -8.17 9.13
N ASP A 63 27.44 -9.46 9.43
CA ASP A 63 27.53 -9.95 10.81
C ASP A 63 28.94 -9.65 11.34
N GLU A 64 29.07 -8.77 12.33
CA GLU A 64 30.38 -8.34 12.87
C GLU A 64 31.16 -9.49 13.53
N ASN A 65 30.50 -10.62 13.81
CA ASN A 65 31.09 -11.79 14.46
C ASN A 65 31.45 -12.94 13.52
N ASN A 66 31.15 -12.85 12.22
CA ASN A 66 31.49 -13.88 11.24
C ASN A 66 31.93 -13.24 9.92
N GLU A 67 33.24 -13.20 9.70
CA GLU A 67 33.84 -12.82 8.43
C GLU A 67 33.46 -13.84 7.34
N GLY A 68 32.30 -13.64 6.69
CA GLY A 68 31.95 -14.39 5.48
C GLY A 68 30.47 -14.58 5.19
N GLU A 69 29.57 -14.45 6.18
CA GLU A 69 28.15 -14.71 5.98
C GLU A 69 27.30 -13.44 6.11
N ALA A 70 27.04 -12.79 4.96
CA ALA A 70 26.06 -11.71 4.90
C ALA A 70 24.65 -12.32 4.98
N ARG A 71 23.91 -12.00 6.05
CA ARG A 71 22.51 -12.46 6.20
C ARG A 71 21.61 -11.55 5.37
N LEU A 72 20.92 -12.13 4.38
CA LEU A 72 19.81 -11.45 3.70
C LEU A 72 18.65 -11.30 4.67
N LYS A 73 18.27 -10.07 4.97
CA LYS A 73 16.97 -9.77 5.59
C LYS A 73 16.08 -9.06 4.58
N SER A 74 14.82 -9.49 4.54
CA SER A 74 13.75 -8.77 3.87
C SER A 74 13.35 -7.57 4.73
N TRP A 75 13.83 -6.37 4.41
CA TRP A 75 13.25 -5.16 5.02
C TRP A 75 12.03 -4.75 4.21
N VAL A 76 10.88 -4.80 4.87
CA VAL A 76 9.62 -4.34 4.31
C VAL A 76 9.48 -2.87 4.69
N LEU A 77 9.68 -1.97 3.73
CA LEU A 77 9.36 -0.56 3.96
C LEU A 77 7.84 -0.43 3.97
N ASN A 78 7.25 -0.18 5.15
CA ASN A 78 5.84 0.14 5.29
C ASN A 78 5.64 1.64 5.00
N PRO A 79 4.99 2.03 3.88
CA PRO A 79 4.85 3.44 3.51
C PRO A 79 4.05 4.27 4.53
N LEU A 80 3.11 3.63 5.24
CA LEU A 80 2.30 4.31 6.27
C LEU A 80 3.14 4.63 7.50
N GLU A 81 3.97 3.70 7.95
CA GLU A 81 4.88 3.91 9.08
C GLU A 81 5.96 4.91 8.73
N ALA A 82 6.56 4.82 7.53
CA ALA A 82 7.53 5.80 7.06
C ALA A 82 6.94 7.21 7.04
N ARG A 83 5.71 7.37 6.51
CA ARG A 83 5.00 8.65 6.50
C ARG A 83 4.72 9.17 7.91
N ALA A 84 4.30 8.29 8.83
CA ALA A 84 4.03 8.66 10.21
C ALA A 84 5.31 9.10 10.95
N SER A 85 6.42 8.40 10.75
CA SER A 85 7.73 8.72 11.34
C SER A 85 8.29 10.05 10.82
N ILE A 86 8.22 10.28 9.50
CA ILE A 86 8.61 11.56 8.90
C ILE A 86 7.72 12.70 9.43
N GLY A 87 6.41 12.47 9.56
CA GLY A 87 5.49 13.44 10.15
C GLY A 87 5.84 13.78 11.60
N LYS A 88 6.19 12.79 12.42
CA LYS A 88 6.64 13.00 13.80
C LYS A 88 7.92 13.83 13.86
N MET A 89 8.92 13.53 13.03
CA MET A 89 10.16 14.31 12.94
C MET A 89 9.87 15.78 12.62
N ILE A 90 9.03 16.04 11.61
CA ILE A 90 8.65 17.41 11.23
C ILE A 90 8.01 18.17 12.40
N ILE A 91 7.14 17.51 13.18
CA ILE A 91 6.45 18.13 14.32
C ILE A 91 7.41 18.36 15.49
N MET A 92 8.21 17.36 15.86
CA MET A 92 9.11 17.44 17.03
C MET A 92 10.22 18.46 16.83
N ASP A 93 10.77 18.54 15.61
CA ASP A 93 11.90 19.43 15.29
C ASP A 93 11.43 20.76 14.66
N GLU A 94 10.12 21.01 14.64
CA GLU A 94 9.46 22.20 14.08
C GLU A 94 9.95 22.53 12.64
N LEU A 95 10.16 21.50 11.82
CA LEU A 95 10.66 21.67 10.48
C LEU A 95 9.56 22.14 9.52
N PRO A 96 9.89 22.94 8.49
CA PRO A 96 8.95 23.21 7.41
C PRO A 96 8.56 21.91 6.71
N PHE A 97 7.29 21.75 6.31
CA PHE A 97 6.86 20.58 5.52
C PHE A 97 7.65 20.42 4.21
N ARG A 98 8.22 21.50 3.67
CA ARG A 98 9.10 21.46 2.49
C ARG A 98 10.45 20.76 2.74
N PHE A 99 10.82 20.50 3.99
CA PHE A 99 12.08 19.86 4.35
C PHE A 99 12.31 18.54 3.60
N VAL A 100 11.25 17.73 3.44
CA VAL A 100 11.32 16.44 2.75
C VAL A 100 11.54 16.57 1.24
N GLU A 101 11.37 17.76 0.67
CA GLU A 101 11.63 18.03 -0.74
C GLU A 101 13.08 18.41 -1.01
N ASN A 102 13.84 18.77 0.03
CA ASN A 102 15.22 19.22 -0.09
C ASN A 102 16.13 18.11 -0.65
N ALA A 103 17.11 18.50 -1.48
CA ALA A 103 18.01 17.56 -2.13
C ALA A 103 18.76 16.65 -1.15
N GLY A 104 19.22 17.20 -0.01
CA GLY A 104 19.92 16.43 1.02
C GLY A 104 19.05 15.35 1.65
N PHE A 105 17.78 15.66 1.95
CA PHE A 105 16.84 14.67 2.48
C PHE A 105 16.55 13.56 1.46
N ARG A 106 16.36 13.92 0.18
CA ARG A 106 16.15 12.94 -0.90
C ARG A 106 17.35 12.03 -1.10
N GLN A 107 18.57 12.58 -1.02
CA GLN A 107 19.79 11.79 -1.13
C GLN A 107 19.92 10.80 0.03
N MET A 108 19.67 11.22 1.26
CA MET A 108 19.64 10.35 2.44
C MET A 108 18.62 9.21 2.26
N MET A 109 17.38 9.53 1.88
CA MET A 109 16.32 8.55 1.68
C MET A 109 16.53 7.61 0.49
N SER A 110 17.44 7.93 -0.43
CA SER A 110 17.80 7.06 -1.56
C SER A 110 18.84 5.99 -1.16
N ILE A 111 19.48 6.14 -0.01
CA ILE A 111 20.47 5.20 0.53
C ILE A 111 19.80 4.22 1.50
N CYS A 112 18.73 4.66 2.17
CA CYS A 112 17.86 3.83 3.03
C CYS A 112 16.92 2.94 2.21
#